data_AF-A0A1B7YWE3-F1
#
_entry.id   AF-A0A1B7YWE3-F1
#
_cell.length_a   1.000
_cell.length_b   1.000
_cell.length_c   1.000
_cell.angle_alpha   90.00
_cell.angle_beta   90.00
_cell.angle_gamma   90.00
#
_symmetry.space_group_name_H-M   'P 1'
#
loop_
_entity.id
_entity.type
_entity.pdbx_description
1 polymer ?
#
loop_
_entity_poly.entity_id
_entity_poly.type
_entity_poly.pdbx_seq_one_letter_code
_entity_poly.pdbx_strand_id
1 'polypeptide(L)' 'MPPSRLVPSILPWCYNDPDPVAKELDKKFGANQYRLSSFANAPKKVKGNQYLVEAPRKLQPGEIRQIHDNVKWHYRE' A
#
# COMPACT_ATOMS: atom_id res chain seq x y z
N MET A 1 -11.05 -18.59 17.41
CA MET A 1 -10.69 -18.15 16.04
C MET A 1 -9.34 -17.45 16.12
N PRO A 2 -8.32 -17.83 15.34
CA PRO A 2 -7.07 -17.06 15.32
C PRO A 2 -7.38 -15.64 14.82
N PRO A 3 -6.68 -14.61 15.32
CA PRO A 3 -6.89 -13.26 14.83
C PRO A 3 -6.57 -13.25 13.34
N SER A 4 -7.46 -12.68 12.54
CA SER A 4 -7.23 -12.38 11.12
C SER A 4 -5.98 -11.49 11.02
N ARG A 5 -4.81 -12.12 10.95
CA ARG A 5 -3.53 -11.44 10.84
C ARG A 5 -3.48 -10.86 9.44
N LEU A 6 -3.69 -9.55 9.35
CA LEU A 6 -3.34 -8.81 8.15
C LEU A 6 -1.84 -9.02 7.92
N VAL A 7 -1.49 -9.46 6.72
CA VAL A 7 -0.13 -9.72 6.29
C VAL A 7 0.46 -8.42 5.77
N PRO A 8 1.51 -7.89 6.41
CA PRO A 8 2.18 -6.69 5.94
C PRO A 8 2.90 -6.97 4.61
N SER A 9 2.66 -6.10 3.64
CA SER A 9 3.29 -6.06 2.33
C SER A 9 3.91 -4.68 2.13
N ILE A 10 5.16 -4.63 1.67
CA ILE A 10 5.87 -3.37 1.45
C ILE A 10 5.68 -2.97 0.00
N LEU A 11 5.16 -1.77 -0.23
CA LEU A 11 5.19 -1.12 -1.53
C LEU A 11 6.49 -0.30 -1.62
N PRO A 12 7.41 -0.66 -2.52
CA PRO A 12 8.74 -0.06 -2.58
C PRO A 12 8.76 1.35 -3.21
N TRP A 13 7.62 1.94 -3.55
CA TRP A 13 7.55 3.27 -4.18
C TRP A 13 7.29 4.37 -3.18
N CYS A 14 7.75 5.56 -3.54
CA CYS A 14 7.69 6.77 -2.74
C CYS A 14 6.81 7.78 -3.45
N TYR A 15 5.53 7.83 -3.10
CA TYR A 15 4.62 8.86 -3.54
C TYR A 15 4.46 9.91 -2.43
N ASN A 16 4.04 11.13 -2.79
CA ASN A 16 3.82 12.19 -1.80
C ASN A 16 2.43 12.07 -1.15
N ASP A 17 1.43 11.70 -1.92
CA ASP A 17 0.03 11.50 -1.51
C ASP A 17 -0.34 10.00 -1.43
N PRO A 18 -0.71 9.49 -0.25
CA PRO A 18 -1.20 8.12 -0.11
C PRO A 18 -2.61 7.92 -0.69
N ASP A 19 -3.35 8.98 -0.98
CA ASP A 19 -4.77 8.94 -1.37
C ASP A 19 -5.06 8.06 -2.61
N PRO A 20 -4.37 8.22 -3.75
CA PRO A 20 -4.55 7.34 -4.91
C PRO A 20 -4.15 5.88 -4.60
N VAL A 21 -3.15 5.68 -3.72
CA VAL A 21 -2.74 4.32 -3.29
C VAL A 21 -3.84 3.67 -2.47
N ALA A 22 -4.43 4.40 -1.52
CA ALA A 22 -5.54 3.95 -0.70
C ALA A 22 -6.74 3.62 -1.59
N LYS A 23 -7.11 4.51 -2.52
CA LYS A 23 -8.25 4.32 -3.43
C LYS A 23 -8.13 3.05 -4.28
N GLU A 24 -6.94 2.76 -4.79
CA GLU A 24 -6.70 1.54 -5.58
C GLU A 24 -6.70 0.27 -4.72
N LEU A 25 -6.17 0.35 -3.49
CA LEU A 25 -6.28 -0.74 -2.52
C LEU A 25 -7.73 -0.98 -2.09
N ASP A 26 -8.52 0.08 -1.96
CA ASP A 26 -9.94 0.03 -1.63
C ASP A 26 -10.74 -0.71 -2.69
N LYS A 27 -10.48 -0.44 -3.96
CA LYS A 27 -11.10 -1.18 -5.07
C LYS A 27 -10.70 -2.65 -5.10
N LYS A 28 -9.45 -2.97 -4.73
CA LYS A 28 -8.93 -4.35 -4.81
C LYS A 28 -9.35 -5.24 -3.65
N PHE A 29 -9.23 -4.73 -2.43
CA PHE A 29 -9.46 -5.49 -1.20
C PHE A 29 -10.80 -5.15 -0.55
N GLY A 30 -11.37 -3.99 -0.86
CA GLY A 30 -12.51 -3.42 -0.16
C GLY A 30 -12.06 -2.54 1.01
N ALA A 31 -12.73 -1.40 1.18
CA ALA A 31 -12.65 -0.60 2.40
C ALA A 31 -12.79 -1.51 3.63
N ASN A 32 -11.87 -1.38 4.58
CA ASN A 32 -11.75 -2.15 5.83
C ASN A 32 -11.06 -3.52 5.76
N GLN A 33 -10.69 -4.03 4.58
CA GLN A 33 -9.92 -5.27 4.48
C GLN A 33 -8.41 -5.03 4.39
N TYR A 34 -7.97 -3.79 4.21
CA TYR A 34 -6.56 -3.46 4.18
C TYR A 34 -6.26 -2.27 5.09
N ARG A 35 -5.00 -2.12 5.47
CA ARG A 35 -4.49 -1.01 6.24
C ARG A 35 -3.28 -0.44 5.51
N LEU A 36 -3.41 0.78 4.99
CA LEU A 36 -2.32 1.53 4.39
C LEU A 36 -1.67 2.41 5.45
N SER A 37 -0.41 2.14 5.76
CA SER A 37 0.42 2.96 6.65
C SER A 37 1.56 3.55 5.82
N SER A 38 1.68 4.88 5.82
CA SER A 38 2.85 5.52 5.23
C SER A 38 4.03 5.43 6.19
N PHE A 39 5.22 5.05 5.70
CA PHE A 39 6.45 5.11 6.49
C PHE A 39 6.93 6.56 6.75
N ALA A 40 6.15 7.58 6.38
CA ALA A 40 6.43 8.99 6.68
C ALA A 40 6.71 9.27 8.17
N ASN A 41 6.18 8.45 9.09
CA ASN A 41 6.42 8.54 10.54
C ASN A 41 7.27 7.39 11.12
N ALA A 42 7.86 6.54 10.29
CA ALA A 42 8.64 5.41 10.76
C ALA A 42 10.07 5.84 11.13
N PRO A 43 10.67 5.27 12.19
CA PRO A 43 12.01 5.63 12.64
C PRO A 43 13.02 5.36 11.52
N LYS A 44 13.67 6.43 11.03
CA LYS A 44 14.88 6.67 10.19
C LYS A 44 15.62 5.52 9.46
N LYS A 45 15.40 4.24 9.75
CA LYS A 45 16.00 3.07 9.10
C LYS A 45 15.30 2.65 7.81
N VAL A 46 14.10 3.14 7.53
CA VAL A 46 13.43 2.93 6.24
C VAL A 46 13.71 4.16 5.37
N LYS A 47 14.76 4.06 4.54
CA LYS A 47 15.15 5.10 3.59
C LYS A 47 14.06 5.22 2.52
N GLY A 48 13.31 6.32 2.55
CA GLY A 48 12.35 6.69 1.52
C GLY A 48 10.91 6.39 1.92
N ASN A 49 9.99 7.24 1.47
CA ASN A 49 8.54 7.23 1.68
C ASN A 49 7.84 5.95 1.19
N GLN A 50 8.28 4.78 1.63
CA GLN A 50 7.64 3.52 1.30
C GLN A 50 6.25 3.45 1.96
N TYR A 51 5.38 2.62 1.41
CA TYR A 51 4.07 2.35 2.01
C TYR A 51 4.01 0.92 2.52
N LEU A 52 3.50 0.75 3.74
CA LEU A 52 3.13 -0.54 4.28
C LEU A 52 1.65 -0.78 4.00
N VAL A 53 1.33 -1.93 3.43
CA VAL A 53 -0.05 -2.37 3.23
C VAL A 53 -0.25 -3.67 3.97
N GLU A 54 -1.08 -3.64 5.00
CA GLU A 54 -1.50 -4.83 5.73
C GLU A 54 -2.82 -5.31 5.13
N ALA A 55 -2.86 -6.48 4.50
CA ALA A 55 -4.07 -7.04 3.88
C ALA A 55 -4.26 -8.49 4.32
N PRO A 56 -5.45 -9.12 4.21
CA PRO A 56 -5.68 -10.51 4.61
C PRO A 56 -4.75 -11.50 3.88
N ARG A 57 -4.17 -11.09 2.74
CA ARG A 57 -3.16 -11.83 1.99
C ARG A 57 -1.99 -10.93 1.62
N LYS A 58 -0.82 -11.55 1.43
CA LYS A 58 0.36 -10.86 0.89
C LYS A 58 0.07 -10.38 -0.54
N LEU A 59 0.36 -9.12 -0.84
CA LEU A 59 0.25 -8.63 -2.22
C LEU A 59 1.29 -9.32 -3.11
N GLN A 60 0.83 -9.78 -4.26
CA GLN A 60 1.73 -10.35 -5.27
C GLN A 60 2.48 -9.24 -6.02
N PRO A 61 3.68 -9.51 -6.57
CA PRO A 61 4.44 -8.54 -7.34
C PRO A 61 3.65 -7.93 -8.51
N GLY A 62 2.75 -8.70 -9.14
CA GLY A 62 1.86 -8.22 -10.19
C GLY A 62 0.80 -7.24 -9.67
N GLU A 63 0.21 -7.52 -8.50
CA GLU A 63 -0.77 -6.63 -7.86
C GLU A 63 -0.13 -5.30 -7.47
N ILE A 64 1.07 -5.41 -6.89
CA ILE A 64 1.96 -4.29 -6.56
C ILE A 64 2.17 -3.47 -7.85
N ARG A 65 2.72 -4.05 -8.92
CA ARG A 65 2.90 -3.32 -10.19
C ARG A 65 1.62 -2.67 -10.74
N GLN A 66 0.47 -3.33 -10.64
CA GLN A 66 -0.78 -2.79 -11.14
C GLN A 66 -1.26 -1.58 -10.34
N ILE A 67 -1.18 -1.65 -9.00
CA ILE A 67 -1.47 -0.51 -8.13
C ILE A 67 -0.50 0.64 -8.44
N HIS A 68 0.79 0.32 -8.64
CA HIS A 68 1.78 1.32 -9.02
C HIS A 68 1.41 2.05 -10.30
N ASP A 69 0.99 1.33 -11.34
CA ASP A 69 0.68 1.89 -12.65
C ASP A 69 -0.55 2.80 -12.59
N ASN A 70 -1.61 2.34 -11.90
CA ASN A 70 -2.83 3.11 -11.69
C ASN A 70 -2.59 4.37 -10.84
N VAL A 71 -1.78 4.26 -9.79
CA VAL A 71 -1.38 5.40 -8.96
C VAL A 71 -0.50 6.34 -9.76
N LYS A 72 0.48 5.83 -10.52
CA LYS A 72 1.37 6.62 -11.36
C LYS A 72 0.59 7.44 -12.39
N TRP A 73 -0.50 6.89 -12.91
CA TRP A 73 -1.41 7.63 -13.80
C TRP A 73 -1.99 8.87 -13.12
N HIS A 74 -2.41 8.77 -11.85
CA HIS A 74 -2.93 9.91 -11.07
C HIS A 74 -1.87 10.96 -10.72
N TYR A 75 -0.58 10.63 -10.74
CA TYR A 75 0.53 11.57 -10.50
C TYR A 75 1.10 12.20 -11.77
N ARG A 76 0.65 11.75 -12.95
CA ARG A 76 1.08 12.29 -14.24
C ARG A 76 0.16 13.40 -14.76
N GLU A 77 -0.92 13.71 -14.03
CA GLU A 77 -1.76 14.91 -14.20
C GLU A 77 -1.24 16.06 -13.35
#